data_AF-A0A7X9AD29-F1
#
_entry.id   AF-A0A7X9AD29-F1
#
_cell.length_a   1.000
_cell.length_b   1.000
_cell.length_c   1.000
_cell.angle_alpha   90.00
_cell.angle_beta   90.00
_cell.angle_gamma   90.00
#
_symmetry.space_group_name_H-M   'P 1'
#
loop_
_entity.id
_entity.type
_entity.pdbx_description
1 polymer ?
#
loop_
_entity_poly.entity_id
_entity_poly.type
_entity_poly.pdbx_seq_one_letter_code
_entity_poly.pdbx_strand_id
1 'polypeptide(L)'
;MSKFELSLASDYVPDWTIVDAIRELFQNALDQEAQTPDNTASWSYKDGTFKISNKTSTLETKSLLLGTTTKEGDDRTIGQFGEGYKIATLVLLRNAKEVTIYNYGLREVWRPRFVKSRRFGAEILTFFVDKKYPWTQVPDNDLTIEVAGITQEEWDEQIVPSNLWLQKTYGIEDITEYGEIIDQPGMVYVNGLYVCKYEPYTYGYNFKPGQLKLDRDRKLASDFDLRWLASKMWLGNPRAVELVEAGVADVSYVSNMLWGSDTQIVADAYARFRLVHGPRAVPVTTQEEADKVPAGYKAVIVSSNYKNLITRSSAYEEPEDDSIDPLDPLDKLQQWFESIEDNLTDEQQDQFNEIMEELKLQ
;
A
#
# COMPACT_ATOMS: atom_id res chain seq x y z
N MET A 1 -0.41 -43.98 16.48
CA MET A 1 -0.27 -43.00 15.39
C MET A 1 -1.46 -43.14 14.46
N SER A 2 -2.29 -42.09 14.40
CA SER A 2 -3.46 -42.01 13.50
C SER A 2 -3.02 -41.40 12.16
N LYS A 3 -3.66 -41.82 11.07
CA LYS A 3 -3.35 -41.37 9.70
C LYS A 3 -4.54 -40.61 9.13
N PHE A 4 -4.30 -39.40 8.61
CA PHE A 4 -5.29 -38.56 7.97
C PHE A 4 -4.82 -38.21 6.56
N GLU A 5 -5.49 -38.76 5.55
CA GLU A 5 -5.22 -38.48 4.14
C GLU A 5 -6.01 -37.25 3.70
N LEU A 6 -5.33 -36.25 3.14
CA LEU A 6 -5.98 -35.12 2.50
C LEU A 6 -6.04 -35.39 1.00
N SER A 7 -7.18 -35.08 0.37
CA SER A 7 -7.34 -35.13 -1.09
C SER A 7 -6.65 -33.94 -1.77
N LEU A 8 -5.36 -33.72 -1.46
CA LEU A 8 -4.51 -32.67 -1.99
C LEU A 8 -3.28 -33.34 -2.62
N ALA A 9 -3.14 -33.22 -3.93
CA ALA A 9 -2.00 -33.74 -4.67
C ALA A 9 -0.73 -32.91 -4.37
N SER A 10 0.44 -33.54 -4.40
CA SER A 10 1.72 -32.90 -4.08
C SER A 10 2.08 -31.68 -4.94
N ASP A 11 1.47 -31.56 -6.12
CA ASP A 11 1.67 -30.49 -7.11
C ASP A 11 0.59 -29.39 -7.08
N TYR A 12 -0.35 -29.44 -6.13
CA TYR A 12 -1.34 -28.38 -5.96
C TYR A 12 -0.68 -27.01 -5.66
N VAL A 13 -1.31 -25.91 -6.10
CA VAL A 13 -0.76 -24.54 -6.06
C VAL A 13 0.71 -24.43 -6.52
N PRO A 14 1.00 -24.74 -7.80
CA PRO A 14 2.37 -24.79 -8.31
C PRO A 14 3.12 -23.45 -8.15
N ASP A 15 2.40 -22.33 -8.20
CA ASP A 15 2.98 -20.98 -8.11
C ASP A 15 3.34 -20.53 -6.68
N TRP A 16 3.03 -21.35 -5.66
CA TRP A 16 3.40 -21.04 -4.28
C TRP A 16 4.85 -21.46 -3.99
N THR A 17 5.59 -20.53 -3.40
CA THR A 17 6.97 -20.70 -2.95
C THR A 17 7.04 -20.92 -1.44
N ILE A 18 8.25 -21.17 -0.91
CA ILE A 18 8.47 -21.25 0.54
C ILE A 18 8.05 -19.94 1.24
N VAL A 19 8.26 -18.79 0.59
CA VAL A 19 7.85 -17.48 1.12
C VAL A 19 6.34 -17.41 1.33
N ASP A 20 5.56 -17.87 0.34
CA ASP A 20 4.09 -17.91 0.45
C ASP A 20 3.64 -18.80 1.61
N ALA A 21 4.28 -19.95 1.79
CA ALA A 21 3.96 -20.89 2.86
C ALA A 21 4.30 -20.34 4.24
N ILE A 22 5.50 -19.74 4.41
CA ILE A 22 5.92 -19.14 5.69
C ILE A 22 5.03 -17.94 6.02
N ARG A 23 4.72 -17.09 5.03
CA ARG A 23 3.76 -15.98 5.18
C ARG A 23 2.40 -16.46 5.70
N GLU A 24 1.88 -17.56 5.16
CA GLU A 24 0.61 -18.14 5.62
C GLU A 24 0.69 -18.63 7.08
N LEU A 25 1.83 -19.19 7.51
CA LEU A 25 2.01 -19.56 8.91
C LEU A 25 2.04 -18.33 9.83
N PHE A 26 2.78 -17.28 9.44
CA PHE A 26 2.79 -15.99 10.15
C PHE A 26 1.40 -15.40 10.29
N GLN A 27 0.65 -15.36 9.19
CA GLN A 27 -0.68 -14.82 9.20
C GLN A 27 -1.60 -15.60 10.13
N ASN A 28 -1.52 -16.93 10.13
CA ASN A 28 -2.32 -17.73 11.05
C ASN A 28 -1.99 -17.42 12.51
N ALA A 29 -0.71 -17.21 12.85
CA ALA A 29 -0.30 -16.88 14.21
C ALA A 29 -0.75 -15.47 14.64
N LEU A 30 -0.58 -14.47 13.78
CA LEU A 30 -0.97 -13.09 14.03
C LEU A 30 -2.50 -12.92 14.12
N ASP A 31 -3.25 -13.58 13.23
CA ASP A 31 -4.72 -13.59 13.30
C ASP A 31 -5.20 -14.17 14.64
N GLN A 32 -4.54 -15.24 15.14
CA GLN A 32 -4.92 -15.89 16.39
C GLN A 32 -4.63 -15.04 17.62
N GLU A 33 -3.54 -14.29 17.62
CA GLU A 33 -3.23 -13.29 18.66
C GLU A 33 -4.22 -12.11 18.62
N ALA A 34 -4.57 -11.63 17.42
CA ALA A 34 -5.55 -10.55 17.25
C ALA A 34 -6.97 -10.95 17.71
N GLN A 35 -7.35 -12.22 17.54
CA GLN A 35 -8.62 -12.75 18.02
C GLN A 35 -8.63 -13.02 19.53
N THR A 36 -7.50 -13.48 20.07
CA THR A 36 -7.36 -13.89 21.48
C THR A 36 -6.14 -13.21 22.10
N PRO A 37 -6.30 -12.11 22.87
CA PRO A 37 -5.18 -11.31 23.38
C PRO A 37 -4.14 -12.08 24.20
N ASP A 38 -4.55 -13.14 24.91
CA ASP A 38 -3.64 -14.00 25.70
C ASP A 38 -2.91 -15.06 24.84
N ASN A 39 -3.14 -15.10 23.54
CA ASN A 39 -2.63 -16.09 22.60
C ASN A 39 -1.43 -15.57 21.80
N THR A 40 -0.47 -14.98 22.53
CA THR A 40 0.70 -14.29 21.97
C THR A 40 1.41 -15.13 20.91
N ALA A 41 1.67 -14.53 19.75
CA ALA A 41 2.46 -15.15 18.70
C ALA A 41 3.95 -14.99 19.00
N SER A 42 4.76 -16.00 18.69
CA SER A 42 6.22 -15.93 18.79
C SER A 42 6.87 -16.74 17.70
N TRP A 43 8.08 -16.35 17.30
CA TRP A 43 8.83 -17.04 16.26
C TRP A 43 10.34 -17.00 16.52
N SER A 44 11.05 -17.95 15.94
CA SER A 44 12.51 -17.99 15.97
C SER A 44 13.04 -18.72 14.73
N TYR A 45 14.26 -18.37 14.34
CA TYR A 45 15.01 -19.11 13.35
C TYR A 45 16.43 -19.34 13.85
N LYS A 46 16.86 -20.61 13.84
CA LYS A 46 18.18 -21.02 14.30
C LYS A 46 18.58 -22.33 13.65
N ASP A 47 19.84 -22.44 13.22
CA ASP A 47 20.44 -23.68 12.69
C ASP A 47 19.58 -24.35 11.60
N GLY A 48 19.07 -23.54 10.66
CA GLY A 48 18.24 -23.99 9.55
C GLY A 48 16.82 -24.44 9.92
N THR A 49 16.38 -24.11 11.14
CA THR A 49 15.05 -24.45 11.66
C THR A 49 14.30 -23.18 12.03
N PHE A 50 13.16 -22.98 11.36
CA PHE A 50 12.18 -21.95 11.71
C PHE A 50 11.11 -22.53 12.62
N LYS A 51 10.71 -21.78 13.64
CA LYS A 51 9.60 -22.12 14.53
C LYS A 51 8.66 -20.93 14.63
N ILE A 52 7.37 -21.21 14.57
CA ILE A 52 6.31 -20.25 14.89
C ILE A 52 5.33 -20.88 15.85
N SER A 53 4.93 -20.11 16.86
CA SER A 53 4.21 -20.60 18.02
C SER A 53 3.13 -19.62 18.43
N ASN A 54 2.08 -20.16 19.06
CA ASN A 54 1.05 -19.39 19.72
C ASN A 54 0.82 -19.95 21.12
N LYS A 55 0.59 -19.06 22.09
CA LYS A 55 0.54 -19.42 23.51
C LYS A 55 -0.57 -20.41 23.86
N THR A 56 -1.78 -20.22 23.34
CA THR A 56 -2.98 -20.99 23.74
C THR A 56 -3.70 -21.66 22.56
N SER A 57 -3.14 -21.55 21.35
CA SER A 57 -3.74 -22.18 20.16
C SER A 57 -3.62 -23.69 20.21
N THR A 58 -4.57 -24.38 19.60
CA THR A 58 -4.49 -25.83 19.35
C THR A 58 -5.06 -26.17 17.98
N LEU A 59 -4.58 -27.24 17.36
CA LEU A 59 -5.12 -27.75 16.09
C LEU A 59 -5.90 -29.05 16.34
N GLU A 60 -7.22 -28.97 16.35
CA GLU A 60 -8.03 -30.18 16.40
C GLU A 60 -7.95 -30.93 15.06
N THR A 61 -8.05 -32.26 15.08
CA THR A 61 -8.05 -33.09 13.86
C THR A 61 -9.16 -32.71 12.86
N LYS A 62 -10.28 -32.14 13.33
CA LYS A 62 -11.35 -31.59 12.47
C LYS A 62 -10.84 -30.47 11.56
N SER A 63 -9.81 -29.71 11.97
CA SER A 63 -9.21 -28.65 11.17
C SER A 63 -8.48 -29.17 9.93
N LEU A 64 -8.27 -30.49 9.82
CA LEU A 64 -7.76 -31.12 8.60
C LEU A 64 -8.82 -31.13 7.49
N LEU A 65 -10.11 -31.02 7.81
CA LEU A 65 -11.17 -30.89 6.81
C LEU A 65 -11.01 -29.58 6.03
N LEU A 66 -11.17 -29.63 4.71
CA LEU A 66 -11.19 -28.42 3.87
C LEU A 66 -12.48 -27.64 4.10
N GLY A 67 -12.41 -26.31 4.01
CA GLY A 67 -13.53 -25.40 4.28
C GLY A 67 -13.97 -25.25 5.74
N THR A 68 -13.33 -25.90 6.71
CA THR A 68 -13.62 -25.65 8.14
C THR A 68 -12.78 -24.48 8.64
N THR A 69 -13.40 -23.33 8.83
CA THR A 69 -12.78 -22.11 9.37
C THR A 69 -13.53 -21.64 10.62
N THR A 70 -12.79 -21.06 11.57
CA THR A 70 -13.37 -20.35 12.73
C THR A 70 -13.27 -18.83 12.56
N LYS A 71 -12.84 -18.36 11.38
CA LYS A 71 -12.49 -16.96 11.09
C LYS A 71 -13.50 -16.27 10.15
N GLU A 72 -14.61 -16.92 9.82
CA GLU A 72 -15.61 -16.35 8.90
C GLU A 72 -16.30 -15.13 9.53
N GLY A 73 -16.24 -13.98 8.86
CA GLY A 73 -16.90 -12.74 9.28
C GLY A 73 -16.15 -11.89 10.32
N ASP A 74 -14.86 -12.16 10.58
CA ASP A 74 -14.03 -11.35 11.49
C ASP A 74 -13.05 -10.46 10.72
N ASP A 75 -13.35 -9.16 10.64
CA ASP A 75 -12.56 -8.14 9.92
C ASP A 75 -11.15 -7.94 10.50
N ARG A 76 -10.87 -8.47 11.71
CA ARG A 76 -9.53 -8.46 12.31
C ARG A 76 -8.61 -9.52 11.70
N THR A 77 -9.17 -10.54 11.06
CA THR A 77 -8.40 -11.64 10.48
C THR A 77 -8.23 -11.48 8.99
N ILE A 78 -7.01 -11.76 8.52
CA ILE A 78 -6.72 -11.75 7.08
C ILE A 78 -7.07 -13.13 6.48
N GLY A 79 -7.02 -14.22 7.27
CA GLY A 79 -7.24 -15.59 6.80
C GLY A 79 -8.71 -16.02 6.88
N GLN A 80 -9.32 -16.36 5.74
CA GLN A 80 -10.78 -16.61 5.69
C GLN A 80 -11.14 -18.09 5.44
N PHE A 81 -10.34 -18.85 4.69
CA PHE A 81 -10.79 -20.13 4.11
C PHE A 81 -10.57 -21.38 4.99
N GLY A 82 -9.84 -21.28 6.10
CA GLY A 82 -9.55 -22.44 6.96
C GLY A 82 -8.64 -23.51 6.33
N GLU A 83 -7.96 -23.16 5.24
CA GLU A 83 -7.13 -24.09 4.44
C GLU A 83 -5.63 -23.80 4.51
N GLY A 84 -5.27 -22.58 4.91
CA GLY A 84 -3.94 -22.01 4.78
C GLY A 84 -2.80 -22.90 5.24
N TYR A 85 -2.79 -23.31 6.51
CA TYR A 85 -1.68 -24.10 7.05
C TYR A 85 -1.50 -25.46 6.36
N LYS A 86 -2.57 -26.05 5.81
CA LYS A 86 -2.52 -27.31 5.06
C LYS A 86 -1.80 -27.09 3.72
N ILE A 87 -2.14 -26.01 3.03
CA ILE A 87 -1.49 -25.62 1.77
C ILE A 87 -0.04 -25.20 2.01
N ALA A 88 0.24 -24.43 3.07
CA ALA A 88 1.59 -24.10 3.47
C ALA A 88 2.42 -25.37 3.74
N THR A 89 1.88 -26.33 4.48
CA THR A 89 2.53 -27.63 4.74
C THR A 89 2.85 -28.38 3.44
N LEU A 90 1.90 -28.40 2.49
CA LEU A 90 2.09 -29.02 1.18
C LEU A 90 3.29 -28.42 0.43
N VAL A 91 3.32 -27.08 0.37
CA VAL A 91 4.35 -26.33 -0.35
C VAL A 91 5.73 -26.52 0.31
N LEU A 92 5.79 -26.52 1.64
CA LEU A 92 7.02 -26.77 2.39
C LEU A 92 7.57 -28.17 2.11
N LEU A 93 6.73 -29.20 2.18
CA LEU A 93 7.14 -30.58 1.88
C LEU A 93 7.58 -30.75 0.41
N ARG A 94 6.90 -30.09 -0.54
CA ARG A 94 7.28 -30.10 -1.96
C ARG A 94 8.67 -29.50 -2.19
N ASN A 95 9.03 -28.49 -1.39
CA ASN A 95 10.34 -27.85 -1.41
C ASN A 95 11.35 -28.52 -0.46
N ALA A 96 11.14 -29.80 -0.14
CA ALA A 96 12.01 -30.61 0.72
C ALA A 96 12.27 -30.02 2.12
N LYS A 97 11.30 -29.25 2.65
CA LYS A 97 11.33 -28.74 4.04
C LYS A 97 10.56 -29.70 4.93
N GLU A 98 11.17 -30.12 6.04
CA GLU A 98 10.52 -30.98 7.00
C GLU A 98 9.61 -30.15 7.89
N VAL A 99 8.33 -30.54 8.00
CA VAL A 99 7.36 -29.87 8.86
C VAL A 99 7.00 -30.78 10.02
N THR A 100 7.09 -30.27 11.25
CA THR A 100 6.56 -30.93 12.45
C THR A 100 5.66 -29.97 13.20
N ILE A 101 4.45 -30.41 13.51
CA ILE A 101 3.50 -29.64 14.32
C ILE A 101 3.47 -30.23 15.72
N TYR A 102 3.93 -29.46 16.69
CA TYR A 102 3.84 -29.76 18.10
C TYR A 102 2.57 -29.11 18.67
N ASN A 103 1.55 -29.93 18.86
CA ASN A 103 0.27 -29.50 19.44
C ASN A 103 0.28 -29.85 20.93
N TYR A 104 1.06 -29.09 21.69
CA TYR A 104 1.33 -29.32 23.09
C TYR A 104 0.05 -29.31 23.95
N GLY A 105 -0.88 -28.40 23.68
CA GLY A 105 -2.15 -28.29 24.40
C GLY A 105 -3.02 -29.55 24.28
N LEU A 106 -2.95 -30.26 23.15
CA LEU A 106 -3.64 -31.55 22.94
C LEU A 106 -2.75 -32.77 23.17
N ARG A 107 -1.48 -32.58 23.51
CA ARG A 107 -0.48 -33.64 23.69
C ARG A 107 -0.31 -34.51 22.44
N GLU A 108 -0.21 -33.86 21.29
CA GLU A 108 -0.06 -34.51 19.99
C GLU A 108 1.13 -33.98 19.21
N VAL A 109 1.74 -34.84 18.40
CA VAL A 109 2.72 -34.44 17.38
C VAL A 109 2.22 -34.85 16.02
N TRP A 110 2.12 -33.91 15.09
CA TRP A 110 1.71 -34.19 13.73
C TRP A 110 2.92 -34.11 12.80
N ARG A 111 3.15 -35.19 12.06
CA ARG A 111 4.24 -35.30 11.08
C ARG A 111 3.64 -35.51 9.68
N PRO A 112 3.39 -34.45 8.93
CA PRO A 112 2.92 -34.56 7.57
C PRO A 112 4.00 -35.10 6.63
N ARG A 113 3.59 -35.87 5.62
CA ARG A 113 4.45 -36.31 4.50
C ARG A 113 3.59 -36.69 3.30
N PHE A 114 4.21 -36.76 2.12
CA PHE A 114 3.55 -37.31 0.94
C PHE A 114 3.45 -38.84 1.04
N VAL A 115 2.29 -39.36 0.64
CA VAL A 115 2.04 -40.80 0.54
C VAL A 115 1.41 -41.08 -0.81
N LYS A 116 1.93 -42.09 -1.52
CA LYS A 116 1.31 -42.58 -2.75
C LYS A 116 -0.05 -43.23 -2.45
N SER A 117 -1.12 -42.56 -2.84
CA SER A 117 -2.48 -43.09 -2.72
C SER A 117 -2.77 -44.07 -3.84
N ARG A 118 -3.08 -45.33 -3.50
CA ARG A 118 -3.56 -46.31 -4.48
C ARG A 118 -4.94 -45.94 -5.03
N ARG A 119 -5.76 -45.25 -4.23
CA ARG A 119 -7.13 -44.85 -4.62
C ARG A 119 -7.12 -43.78 -5.70
N PHE A 120 -6.24 -42.79 -5.56
CA PHE A 120 -6.15 -41.67 -6.48
C PHE A 120 -5.04 -41.82 -7.53
N GLY A 121 -4.13 -42.78 -7.35
CA GLY A 121 -2.99 -42.95 -8.26
C GLY A 121 -1.93 -41.84 -8.17
N ALA A 122 -2.01 -40.97 -7.15
CA ALA A 122 -1.16 -39.79 -6.99
C ALA A 122 -0.51 -39.74 -5.60
N GLU A 123 0.55 -38.96 -5.45
CA GLU A 123 1.09 -38.60 -4.13
C GLU A 123 0.22 -37.53 -3.49
N ILE A 124 -0.23 -37.80 -2.27
CA ILE A 124 -1.15 -36.93 -1.54
C ILE A 124 -0.56 -36.51 -0.19
N LEU A 125 -0.91 -35.30 0.25
CA LEU A 125 -0.55 -34.82 1.57
C LEU A 125 -1.25 -35.68 2.64
N THR A 126 -0.47 -36.22 3.58
CA THR A 126 -1.00 -37.06 4.66
C THR A 126 -0.42 -36.63 5.99
N PHE A 127 -1.27 -36.40 6.98
CA PHE A 127 -0.88 -36.10 8.36
C PHE A 127 -0.84 -37.37 9.21
N PHE A 128 0.26 -37.56 9.94
CA PHE A 128 0.41 -38.63 10.92
C PHE A 128 0.40 -38.03 12.32
N VAL A 129 -0.63 -38.34 13.11
CA VAL A 129 -0.84 -37.79 14.45
C VAL A 129 -0.40 -38.82 15.49
N ASP A 130 0.60 -38.48 16.29
CA ASP A 130 1.06 -39.31 17.40
C ASP A 130 0.66 -38.71 18.75
N LYS A 131 0.12 -39.57 19.63
CA LYS A 131 -0.16 -39.26 21.04
C LYS A 131 0.98 -39.70 21.96
N LYS A 132 1.99 -40.38 21.43
CA LYS A 132 3.28 -40.59 22.07
C LYS A 132 4.15 -39.38 21.74
N TYR A 133 4.08 -38.37 22.58
CA TYR A 133 4.84 -37.13 22.44
C TYR A 133 6.19 -37.24 23.18
N PRO A 134 7.27 -36.65 22.64
CA PRO A 134 8.62 -36.79 23.19
C PRO A 134 8.93 -35.90 24.40
N TRP A 135 8.06 -34.97 24.79
CA TRP A 135 8.29 -34.05 25.92
C TRP A 135 7.63 -34.51 27.22
N THR A 136 8.27 -34.24 28.35
CA THR A 136 7.73 -34.48 29.69
C THR A 136 7.00 -33.26 30.26
N GLN A 137 7.40 -32.05 29.85
CA GLN A 137 6.71 -30.79 30.13
C GLN A 137 6.35 -30.09 28.82
N VAL A 138 5.14 -29.53 28.78
CA VAL A 138 4.71 -28.64 27.71
C VAL A 138 5.57 -27.37 27.80
N PRO A 139 6.19 -26.90 26.70
CA PRO A 139 6.82 -25.59 26.63
C PRO A 139 5.80 -24.48 26.91
N ASP A 140 6.24 -23.22 26.95
CA ASP A 140 5.36 -22.07 27.27
C ASP A 140 4.24 -21.84 26.22
N ASN A 141 4.30 -22.51 25.07
CA ASN A 141 3.33 -22.38 23.98
C ASN A 141 2.56 -23.69 23.74
N ASP A 142 1.24 -23.61 23.60
CA ASP A 142 0.37 -24.77 23.33
C ASP A 142 0.45 -25.29 21.88
N LEU A 143 0.84 -24.44 20.92
CA LEU A 143 1.05 -24.83 19.53
C LEU A 143 2.38 -24.29 19.03
N THR A 144 3.15 -25.14 18.35
CA THR A 144 4.35 -24.76 17.61
C THR A 144 4.43 -25.51 16.29
N ILE A 145 4.61 -24.80 15.19
CA ILE A 145 4.92 -25.37 13.89
C ILE A 145 6.42 -25.15 13.64
N GLU A 146 7.14 -26.25 13.47
CA GLU A 146 8.57 -26.30 13.18
C GLU A 146 8.77 -26.65 11.71
N VAL A 147 9.62 -25.89 11.04
CA VAL A 147 10.01 -26.07 9.65
C VAL A 147 11.53 -26.16 9.58
N ALA A 148 12.05 -27.35 9.32
CA ALA A 148 13.47 -27.62 9.21
C ALA A 148 13.93 -27.69 7.74
N GLY A 149 15.22 -27.42 7.52
CA GLY A 149 15.84 -27.43 6.19
C GLY A 149 15.71 -26.10 5.44
N ILE A 150 15.35 -25.01 6.13
CA ILE A 150 15.45 -23.66 5.57
C ILE A 150 16.92 -23.26 5.58
N THR A 151 17.48 -22.94 4.43
CA THR A 151 18.86 -22.49 4.32
C THR A 151 19.00 -21.05 4.81
N GLN A 152 20.21 -20.66 5.17
CA GLN A 152 20.50 -19.28 5.57
C GLN A 152 20.19 -18.28 4.44
N GLU A 153 20.47 -18.67 3.19
CA GLU A 153 20.18 -17.88 1.99
C GLU A 153 18.67 -17.70 1.79
N GLU A 154 17.86 -18.77 1.83
CA GLU A 154 16.40 -18.67 1.76
C GLU A 154 15.84 -17.78 2.89
N TRP A 155 16.42 -17.87 4.08
CA TRP A 155 16.02 -17.05 5.22
C TRP A 155 16.33 -15.57 5.00
N ASP A 156 17.59 -15.23 4.74
CA ASP A 156 18.07 -13.85 4.68
C ASP A 156 17.64 -13.12 3.40
N GLU A 157 17.57 -13.83 2.26
CA GLU A 157 17.34 -13.21 0.95
C GLU A 157 15.88 -13.28 0.49
N GLN A 158 15.07 -14.20 1.04
CA GLN A 158 13.68 -14.40 0.60
C GLN A 158 12.67 -14.19 1.73
N ILE A 159 12.84 -14.87 2.86
CA ILE A 159 11.85 -14.86 3.94
C ILE A 159 11.89 -13.54 4.73
N VAL A 160 13.06 -13.10 5.20
CA VAL A 160 13.21 -11.85 5.98
C VAL A 160 12.76 -10.62 5.18
N PRO A 161 13.14 -10.42 3.91
CA PRO A 161 12.71 -9.26 3.13
C PRO A 161 11.19 -9.24 2.90
N SER A 162 10.53 -10.40 2.88
CA SER A 162 9.07 -10.50 2.67
C SER A 162 8.21 -10.27 3.93
N ASN A 163 8.83 -10.00 5.08
CA ASN A 163 8.12 -9.93 6.36
C ASN A 163 8.73 -8.88 7.31
N LEU A 164 8.01 -7.79 7.53
CA LEU A 164 8.44 -6.69 8.40
C LEU A 164 8.65 -7.13 9.85
N TRP A 165 7.98 -8.19 10.33
CA TRP A 165 8.18 -8.76 11.67
C TRP A 165 9.54 -9.44 11.87
N LEU A 166 10.22 -9.76 10.77
CA LEU A 166 11.56 -10.35 10.76
C LEU A 166 12.64 -9.30 10.48
N GLN A 167 12.27 -8.14 9.95
CA GLN A 167 13.20 -7.05 9.69
C GLN A 167 13.52 -6.33 10.99
N LYS A 168 14.81 -6.22 11.32
CA LYS A 168 15.26 -5.58 12.57
C LYS A 168 14.84 -4.12 12.67
N THR A 169 14.86 -3.43 11.53
CA THR A 169 14.50 -2.02 11.40
C THR A 169 14.12 -1.76 9.94
N TYR A 170 13.07 -0.97 9.73
CA TYR A 170 12.75 -0.35 8.44
C TYR A 170 12.36 1.11 8.70
N GLY A 171 12.57 1.98 7.71
CA GLY A 171 12.22 3.39 7.81
C GLY A 171 10.70 3.56 7.85
N ILE A 172 10.20 4.30 8.83
CA ILE A 172 8.79 4.72 8.92
C ILE A 172 8.77 6.22 8.67
N GLU A 173 8.09 6.62 7.60
CA GLU A 173 7.89 8.02 7.24
C GLU A 173 6.72 8.63 8.02
N ASP A 174 5.63 7.87 8.19
CA ASP A 174 4.45 8.32 8.93
C ASP A 174 3.60 7.13 9.42
N ILE A 175 2.79 7.35 10.45
CA ILE A 175 1.85 6.37 11.00
C ILE A 175 0.45 6.98 11.02
N THR A 176 -0.49 6.29 10.37
CA THR A 176 -1.86 6.72 10.19
C THR A 176 -2.85 5.73 10.80
N GLU A 177 -4.13 6.09 10.81
CA GLU A 177 -5.18 5.15 11.19
C GLU A 177 -5.27 3.93 10.26
N TYR A 178 -4.79 4.03 9.01
CA TYR A 178 -4.85 2.98 7.99
C TYR A 178 -3.62 2.06 7.98
N GLY A 179 -2.52 2.46 8.62
CA GLY A 179 -1.25 1.75 8.57
C GLY A 179 -0.05 2.69 8.60
N GLU A 180 1.09 2.20 8.13
CA GLU A 180 2.37 2.92 8.13
C GLU A 180 2.81 3.22 6.70
N ILE A 181 3.32 4.43 6.49
CA ILE A 181 4.07 4.81 5.29
C ILE A 181 5.53 4.50 5.58
N ILE A 182 6.18 3.72 4.73
CA ILE A 182 7.52 3.20 4.97
C ILE A 182 8.48 3.56 3.85
N ASP A 183 9.77 3.64 4.16
CA ASP A 183 10.85 3.91 3.21
C ASP A 183 11.26 2.62 2.46
N GLN A 184 10.30 2.04 1.74
CA GLN A 184 10.50 0.89 0.85
C GLN A 184 9.67 1.09 -0.43
N PRO A 185 10.14 1.93 -1.37
CA PRO A 185 9.40 2.32 -2.57
C PRO A 185 8.75 1.13 -3.30
N GLY A 186 7.44 1.23 -3.53
CA GLY A 186 6.67 0.22 -4.24
C GLY A 186 6.27 -1.01 -3.40
N MET A 187 6.82 -1.21 -2.21
CA MET A 187 6.53 -2.42 -1.44
C MET A 187 5.21 -2.30 -0.69
N VAL A 188 4.32 -3.28 -0.89
CA VAL A 188 3.01 -3.32 -0.23
C VAL A 188 2.96 -4.49 0.74
N TYR A 189 2.67 -4.17 2.00
CA TYR A 189 2.48 -5.09 3.10
C TYR A 189 1.07 -4.92 3.68
N VAL A 190 0.55 -5.99 4.26
CA VAL A 190 -0.63 -5.96 5.13
C VAL A 190 -0.27 -6.67 6.43
N ASN A 191 -0.41 -5.96 7.55
CA ASN A 191 -0.03 -6.45 8.87
C ASN A 191 1.41 -7.00 8.91
N GLY A 192 2.34 -6.29 8.27
CA GLY A 192 3.75 -6.66 8.18
C GLY A 192 4.08 -7.78 7.19
N LEU A 193 3.11 -8.33 6.47
CA LEU A 193 3.31 -9.44 5.52
C LEU A 193 3.26 -8.94 4.08
N TYR A 194 4.26 -9.29 3.27
CA TYR A 194 4.35 -8.85 1.89
C TYR A 194 3.18 -9.37 1.03
N VAL A 195 2.65 -8.48 0.20
CA VAL A 195 1.56 -8.75 -0.74
C VAL A 195 2.07 -8.66 -2.16
N CYS A 196 2.55 -7.49 -2.57
CA CYS A 196 3.00 -7.23 -3.92
C CYS A 196 3.93 -6.01 -3.99
N LYS A 197 4.59 -5.86 -5.14
CA LYS A 197 5.32 -4.64 -5.49
C LYS A 197 4.48 -3.86 -6.49
N TYR A 198 4.22 -2.60 -6.16
CA TYR A 198 3.49 -1.65 -6.96
C TYR A 198 4.42 -0.52 -7.40
N GLU A 199 5.09 -0.72 -8.55
CA GLU A 199 6.13 0.17 -9.09
C GLU A 199 5.76 1.67 -9.13
N PRO A 200 4.50 2.09 -9.33
CA PRO A 200 4.17 3.52 -9.34
C PRO A 200 4.31 4.24 -8.00
N TYR A 201 4.39 3.54 -6.86
CA TYR A 201 4.59 4.22 -5.57
C TYR A 201 6.01 4.72 -5.39
N THR A 202 6.09 5.92 -4.83
CA THR A 202 7.33 6.52 -4.34
C THR A 202 7.70 5.96 -2.98
N TYR A 203 6.70 5.55 -2.19
CA TYR A 203 6.88 4.99 -0.85
C TYR A 203 6.43 3.53 -0.78
N GLY A 204 6.74 2.88 0.34
CA GLY A 204 6.14 1.60 0.71
C GLY A 204 4.99 1.81 1.67
N TYR A 205 4.14 0.79 1.78
CA TYR A 205 2.95 0.85 2.62
C TYR A 205 2.76 -0.44 3.40
N ASN A 206 2.59 -0.33 4.71
CA ASN A 206 2.13 -1.41 5.57
C ASN A 206 0.71 -1.11 6.06
N PHE A 207 -0.29 -1.66 5.38
CA PHE A 207 -1.69 -1.43 5.72
C PHE A 207 -2.13 -2.29 6.91
N LYS A 208 -3.06 -1.77 7.71
CA LYS A 208 -3.73 -2.56 8.75
C LYS A 208 -4.65 -3.63 8.13
N PRO A 209 -4.93 -4.73 8.85
CA PRO A 209 -5.94 -5.71 8.44
C PRO A 209 -7.27 -5.04 8.07
N GLY A 210 -7.95 -5.61 7.07
CA GLY A 210 -9.28 -5.15 6.62
C GLY A 210 -9.28 -3.89 5.74
N GLN A 211 -8.18 -3.14 5.64
CA GLN A 211 -8.12 -1.91 4.83
C GLN A 211 -7.99 -2.21 3.34
N LEU A 212 -7.11 -3.15 2.98
CA LEU A 212 -6.86 -3.57 1.61
C LEU A 212 -7.55 -4.89 1.32
N LYS A 213 -8.42 -4.91 0.30
CA LYS A 213 -9.06 -6.14 -0.17
C LYS A 213 -8.05 -6.94 -0.99
N LEU A 214 -7.81 -8.17 -0.57
CA LEU A 214 -6.89 -9.09 -1.23
C LEU A 214 -7.65 -10.22 -1.92
N ASP A 215 -7.04 -10.77 -2.98
CA ASP A 215 -7.49 -12.01 -3.59
C ASP A 215 -7.19 -13.23 -2.69
N ARG A 216 -7.69 -14.42 -3.07
CA ARG A 216 -7.51 -15.66 -2.29
C ARG A 216 -6.04 -15.93 -1.96
N ASP A 217 -5.16 -15.75 -2.95
CA ASP A 217 -3.73 -16.04 -2.84
C ASP A 217 -2.93 -14.85 -2.30
N ARG A 218 -3.60 -13.71 -2.07
CA ARG A 218 -3.06 -12.48 -1.47
C ARG A 218 -1.84 -11.96 -2.22
N LYS A 219 -1.86 -12.06 -3.54
CA LYS A 219 -0.78 -11.62 -4.44
C LYS A 219 -1.17 -10.38 -5.24
N LEU A 220 -2.47 -10.03 -5.26
CA LEU A 220 -2.98 -8.95 -6.09
C LEU A 220 -3.87 -8.02 -5.29
N ALA A 221 -3.62 -6.73 -5.48
CA ALA A 221 -4.46 -5.62 -5.07
C ALA A 221 -4.80 -4.79 -6.30
N SER A 222 -5.97 -4.15 -6.33
CA SER A 222 -6.33 -3.30 -7.46
C SER A 222 -5.52 -2.00 -7.45
N ASP A 223 -5.11 -1.53 -8.64
CA ASP A 223 -4.41 -0.24 -8.82
C ASP A 223 -5.17 0.91 -8.17
N PHE A 224 -6.49 0.89 -8.31
CA PHE A 224 -7.38 1.87 -7.70
C PHE A 224 -7.34 1.82 -6.17
N ASP A 225 -7.54 0.64 -5.55
CA ASP A 225 -7.57 0.51 -4.09
C ASP A 225 -6.24 0.94 -3.47
N LEU A 226 -5.13 0.57 -4.12
CA LEU A 226 -3.79 0.98 -3.73
C LEU A 226 -3.69 2.52 -3.71
N ARG A 227 -3.80 3.17 -4.87
CA ARG A 227 -3.69 4.63 -4.97
C ARG A 227 -4.68 5.36 -4.06
N TRP A 228 -5.89 4.82 -3.91
CA TRP A 228 -6.92 5.38 -3.04
C TRP A 228 -6.51 5.31 -1.56
N LEU A 229 -6.04 4.16 -1.07
CA LEU A 229 -5.59 4.03 0.32
C LEU A 229 -4.33 4.86 0.59
N ALA A 230 -3.35 4.84 -0.32
CA ALA A 230 -2.17 5.69 -0.22
C ALA A 230 -2.55 7.18 -0.12
N SER A 231 -3.46 7.65 -0.98
CA SER A 231 -3.92 9.04 -0.98
C SER A 231 -4.60 9.41 0.35
N LYS A 232 -5.36 8.48 0.96
CA LYS A 232 -5.94 8.69 2.29
C LYS A 232 -4.87 8.85 3.38
N MET A 233 -3.80 8.06 3.32
CA MET A 233 -2.73 8.09 4.32
C MET A 233 -1.95 9.41 4.26
N TRP A 234 -1.86 10.04 3.09
CA TRP A 234 -1.26 11.35 2.94
C TRP A 234 -2.20 12.52 3.33
N LEU A 235 -3.48 12.27 3.62
CA LEU A 235 -4.39 13.33 4.10
C LEU A 235 -3.95 13.82 5.48
N GLY A 236 -3.47 15.07 5.53
CA GLY A 236 -2.99 15.72 6.75
C GLY A 236 -1.47 15.68 6.93
N ASN A 237 -0.74 14.99 6.05
CA ASN A 237 0.71 15.06 6.06
C ASN A 237 1.20 16.37 5.40
N PRO A 238 2.09 17.15 6.04
CA PRO A 238 2.57 18.43 5.49
C PRO A 238 3.25 18.33 4.11
N ARG A 239 3.80 17.16 3.76
CA ARG A 239 4.47 16.93 2.47
C ARG A 239 3.50 16.59 1.34
N ALA A 240 2.22 16.37 1.64
CA ALA A 240 1.24 15.93 0.66
C ALA A 240 1.13 16.90 -0.52
N VAL A 241 1.19 18.21 -0.28
CA VAL A 241 1.13 19.23 -1.36
C VAL A 241 2.31 19.06 -2.33
N GLU A 242 3.52 18.83 -1.82
CA GLU A 242 4.72 18.65 -2.65
C GLU A 242 4.61 17.40 -3.52
N LEU A 243 4.07 16.31 -2.95
CA LEU A 243 3.82 15.07 -3.69
C LEU A 243 2.73 15.24 -4.75
N VAL A 244 1.68 16.03 -4.46
CA VAL A 244 0.59 16.27 -5.41
C VAL A 244 1.09 17.12 -6.60
N GLU A 245 1.92 18.13 -6.32
CA GLU A 245 2.62 18.91 -7.33
C GLU A 245 3.53 18.02 -8.20
N ALA A 246 4.28 17.11 -7.57
CA ALA A 246 5.12 16.13 -8.28
C ALA A 246 4.33 15.07 -9.07
N GLY A 247 3.02 14.94 -8.83
CA GLY A 247 2.14 14.04 -9.55
C GLY A 247 2.40 12.54 -9.28
N VAL A 248 2.90 12.21 -8.08
CA VAL A 248 3.22 10.81 -7.74
C VAL A 248 1.95 9.99 -7.46
N ALA A 249 2.03 8.67 -7.65
CA ALA A 249 0.86 7.79 -7.55
C ALA A 249 0.27 7.76 -6.13
N ASP A 250 1.13 7.93 -5.13
CA ASP A 250 0.86 7.93 -3.69
C ASP A 250 -0.26 8.91 -3.27
N VAL A 251 -0.47 9.98 -4.05
CA VAL A 251 -1.43 11.06 -3.75
C VAL A 251 -2.45 11.30 -4.85
N SER A 252 -2.59 10.35 -5.79
CA SER A 252 -3.42 10.47 -7.01
C SER A 252 -4.85 10.95 -6.77
N TYR A 253 -5.43 10.63 -5.60
CA TYR A 253 -6.84 10.87 -5.28
C TYR A 253 -7.05 11.83 -4.10
N VAL A 254 -5.99 12.51 -3.63
CA VAL A 254 -6.09 13.46 -2.50
C VAL A 254 -7.18 14.52 -2.76
N SER A 255 -7.23 15.12 -3.95
CA SER A 255 -8.29 16.08 -4.27
C SER A 255 -9.69 15.44 -4.32
N ASN A 256 -9.83 14.18 -4.70
CA ASN A 256 -11.14 13.52 -4.76
C ASN A 256 -11.74 13.25 -3.38
N MET A 257 -10.94 13.28 -2.32
CA MET A 257 -11.36 12.96 -0.95
C MET A 257 -11.84 14.18 -0.16
N LEU A 258 -11.56 15.39 -0.65
CA LEU A 258 -11.89 16.65 0.03
C LEU A 258 -13.25 17.18 -0.44
N TRP A 259 -14.35 16.58 0.03
CA TRP A 259 -15.71 16.98 -0.36
C TRP A 259 -16.12 18.30 0.34
N GLY A 260 -15.91 19.43 -0.35
CA GLY A 260 -16.46 20.73 0.05
C GLY A 260 -15.84 21.37 1.30
N SER A 261 -14.72 20.86 1.80
CA SER A 261 -14.01 21.40 2.96
C SER A 261 -12.79 22.21 2.54
N ASP A 262 -12.81 23.51 2.89
CA ASP A 262 -11.59 24.32 2.92
C ASP A 262 -10.70 23.77 4.04
N THR A 263 -9.59 23.16 3.66
CA THR A 263 -8.71 22.42 4.55
C THR A 263 -7.30 22.98 4.44
N GLN A 264 -6.46 22.73 5.44
CA GLN A 264 -5.08 23.23 5.46
C GLN A 264 -4.32 22.85 4.17
N ILE A 265 -4.50 21.64 3.66
CA ILE A 265 -3.86 21.17 2.42
C ILE A 265 -4.28 21.99 1.18
N VAL A 266 -5.53 22.46 1.14
CA VAL A 266 -6.05 23.31 0.06
C VAL A 266 -5.43 24.71 0.14
N ALA A 267 -5.39 25.29 1.35
CA ALA A 267 -4.74 26.57 1.59
C ALA A 267 -3.24 26.52 1.27
N ASP A 268 -2.55 25.46 1.69
CA ASP A 268 -1.12 25.24 1.44
C ASP A 268 -0.85 25.04 -0.06
N ALA A 269 -1.69 24.28 -0.76
CA ALA A 269 -1.58 24.08 -2.20
C ALA A 269 -1.69 25.40 -2.98
N TYR A 270 -2.68 26.24 -2.63
CA TYR A 270 -2.83 27.57 -3.23
C TYR A 270 -1.65 28.47 -2.90
N ALA A 271 -1.29 28.61 -1.61
CA ALA A 271 -0.18 29.46 -1.19
C ALA A 271 1.13 29.07 -1.89
N ARG A 272 1.42 27.77 -2.00
CA ARG A 272 2.60 27.25 -2.69
C ARG A 272 2.56 27.55 -4.19
N PHE A 273 1.43 27.32 -4.86
CA PHE A 273 1.27 27.61 -6.29
C PHE A 273 1.57 29.09 -6.59
N ARG A 274 1.05 29.99 -5.74
CA ARG A 274 1.26 31.44 -5.86
C ARG A 274 2.69 31.85 -5.56
N LEU A 275 3.33 31.23 -4.57
CA LEU A 275 4.73 31.44 -4.25
C LEU A 275 5.66 31.06 -5.42
N VAL A 276 5.39 29.93 -6.09
CA VAL A 276 6.24 29.40 -7.16
C VAL A 276 5.98 30.09 -8.50
N HIS A 277 4.72 30.36 -8.84
CA HIS A 277 4.35 30.83 -10.19
C HIS A 277 3.93 32.30 -10.27
N GLY A 278 3.72 32.96 -9.13
CA GLY A 278 3.41 34.38 -9.04
C GLY A 278 1.91 34.71 -8.94
N PRO A 279 1.59 36.00 -8.67
CA PRO A 279 0.24 36.45 -8.34
C PRO A 279 -0.74 36.56 -9.53
N ARG A 280 -0.33 36.23 -10.74
CA ARG A 280 -1.25 36.16 -11.90
C ARG A 280 -1.21 34.80 -12.59
N ALA A 281 -0.69 33.78 -11.91
CA ALA A 281 -0.68 32.42 -12.41
C ALA A 281 -2.07 31.77 -12.31
N VAL A 282 -2.45 31.02 -13.35
CA VAL A 282 -3.71 30.28 -13.45
C VAL A 282 -3.41 28.81 -13.70
N PRO A 283 -3.84 27.89 -12.82
CA PRO A 283 -3.60 26.46 -12.99
C PRO A 283 -4.52 25.88 -14.08
N VAL A 284 -3.91 25.28 -15.10
CA VAL A 284 -4.61 24.62 -16.21
C VAL A 284 -4.11 23.19 -16.38
N THR A 285 -4.87 22.33 -17.04
CA THR A 285 -4.55 20.90 -17.22
C THR A 285 -4.24 20.54 -18.67
N THR A 286 -4.63 21.40 -19.61
CA THR A 286 -4.45 21.17 -21.04
C THR A 286 -4.05 22.46 -21.73
N GLN A 287 -3.49 22.34 -22.94
CA GLN A 287 -3.21 23.50 -23.78
C GLN A 287 -4.50 24.25 -24.16
N GLU A 288 -5.61 23.54 -24.35
CA GLU A 288 -6.90 24.17 -24.67
C GLU A 288 -7.41 25.06 -23.52
N GLU A 289 -7.19 24.66 -22.26
CA GLU A 289 -7.47 25.51 -21.11
C GLU A 289 -6.50 26.70 -21.05
N ALA A 290 -5.23 26.50 -21.38
CA ALA A 290 -4.22 27.55 -21.39
C ALA A 290 -4.56 28.66 -22.40
N ASP A 291 -5.06 28.31 -23.59
CA ASP A 291 -5.42 29.25 -24.64
C ASP A 291 -6.63 30.13 -24.29
N LYS A 292 -7.41 29.72 -23.27
CA LYS A 292 -8.58 30.46 -22.75
C LYS A 292 -8.23 31.37 -21.57
N VAL A 293 -6.97 31.38 -21.11
CA VAL A 293 -6.55 32.23 -20.00
C VAL A 293 -6.50 33.70 -20.47
N PRO A 294 -7.16 34.64 -19.76
CA PRO A 294 -7.22 36.05 -20.17
C PRO A 294 -5.85 36.72 -20.27
N ALA A 295 -5.78 37.80 -21.06
CA ALA A 295 -4.58 38.61 -21.19
C ALA A 295 -4.14 39.16 -19.82
N GLY A 296 -2.83 39.24 -19.60
CA GLY A 296 -2.24 39.61 -18.30
C GLY A 296 -2.19 38.47 -17.28
N TYR A 297 -2.80 37.31 -17.52
CA TYR A 297 -2.62 36.11 -16.69
C TYR A 297 -1.64 35.13 -17.33
N LYS A 298 -0.97 34.33 -16.49
CA LYS A 298 -0.01 33.31 -16.91
C LYS A 298 -0.59 31.91 -16.71
N ALA A 299 -0.89 31.22 -17.82
CA ALA A 299 -1.29 29.81 -17.76
C ALA A 299 -0.12 28.93 -17.27
N VAL A 300 -0.39 28.05 -16.31
CA VAL A 300 0.57 27.06 -15.80
C VAL A 300 -0.06 25.67 -15.88
N ILE A 301 0.51 24.81 -16.72
CA ILE A 301 0.03 23.43 -16.88
C ILE A 301 0.44 22.60 -15.66
N VAL A 302 -0.54 22.04 -14.95
CA VAL A 302 -0.40 21.21 -13.76
C VAL A 302 -1.28 19.96 -13.87
N SER A 303 -1.08 18.99 -12.97
CA SER A 303 -1.94 17.82 -12.89
C SER A 303 -3.37 18.20 -12.49
N SER A 304 -4.37 17.44 -12.95
CA SER A 304 -5.78 17.68 -12.57
C SER A 304 -5.97 17.63 -11.06
N ASN A 305 -5.24 16.74 -10.38
CA ASN A 305 -5.27 16.61 -8.93
C ASN A 305 -4.76 17.90 -8.25
N TYR A 306 -3.66 18.48 -8.75
CA TYR A 306 -3.11 19.71 -8.19
C TYR A 306 -3.99 20.92 -8.52
N LYS A 307 -4.46 21.07 -9.76
CA LYS A 307 -5.44 22.11 -10.16
C LYS A 307 -6.65 22.08 -9.22
N ASN A 308 -7.24 20.90 -9.00
CA ASN A 308 -8.42 20.75 -8.14
C ASN A 308 -8.17 21.15 -6.68
N LEU A 309 -6.95 21.00 -6.15
CA LEU A 309 -6.62 21.52 -4.81
C LEU A 309 -6.54 23.04 -4.82
N ILE A 310 -5.84 23.61 -5.80
CA ILE A 310 -5.62 25.06 -5.90
C ILE A 310 -6.95 25.79 -6.05
N THR A 311 -7.80 25.37 -7.00
CA THR A 311 -9.07 26.05 -7.33
C THR A 311 -10.16 25.88 -6.27
N ARG A 312 -9.93 25.05 -5.25
CA ARG A 312 -10.86 24.88 -4.12
C ARG A 312 -10.55 25.80 -2.95
N SER A 313 -9.42 26.48 -2.96
CA SER A 313 -9.11 27.43 -1.90
C SER A 313 -10.11 28.57 -1.91
N SER A 314 -10.59 28.96 -0.72
CA SER A 314 -11.43 30.15 -0.57
C SER A 314 -10.73 31.44 -1.01
N ALA A 315 -9.40 31.42 -1.09
CA ALA A 315 -8.57 32.54 -1.55
C ALA A 315 -8.28 32.48 -3.08
N TYR A 316 -8.75 31.46 -3.78
CA TYR A 316 -8.63 31.37 -5.23
C TYR A 316 -9.77 32.15 -5.89
N GLU A 317 -9.40 33.09 -6.77
CA GLU A 317 -10.34 33.85 -7.58
C GLU A 317 -10.15 33.45 -9.05
N GLU A 318 -11.25 33.18 -9.74
CA GLU A 318 -11.19 32.92 -11.19
C GLU A 318 -10.70 34.18 -11.90
N PRO A 319 -9.78 34.05 -12.88
CA PRO A 319 -9.32 35.19 -13.65
C PRO A 319 -10.51 35.84 -14.35
N GLU A 320 -10.67 37.16 -14.19
CA GLU A 320 -11.73 37.91 -14.85
C GLU A 320 -11.55 37.80 -16.37
N ASP A 321 -12.60 37.33 -17.05
CA ASP A 321 -12.65 37.36 -18.50
C ASP A 321 -12.86 38.82 -18.89
N ASP A 322 -11.79 39.48 -19.32
CA ASP A 322 -11.85 40.77 -20.01
C ASP A 322 -12.49 40.60 -21.40
N SER A 323 -13.59 39.83 -21.51
CA SER A 323 -14.48 39.84 -22.67
C SER A 323 -15.28 41.15 -22.70
N ILE A 324 -14.52 42.24 -22.87
CA ILE A 324 -14.84 43.40 -23.69
C ILE A 324 -16.17 44.07 -23.31
N ASP A 325 -16.13 44.96 -22.30
CA ASP A 325 -16.62 46.31 -22.60
C ASP A 325 -15.62 46.86 -23.64
N PRO A 326 -16.03 47.44 -24.79
CA PRO A 326 -15.07 47.79 -25.83
C PRO A 326 -14.06 48.79 -25.27
N LEU A 327 -12.88 48.27 -24.89
CA LEU A 327 -11.73 49.06 -24.47
C LEU A 327 -11.57 50.19 -25.48
N ASP A 328 -11.53 51.40 -24.96
CA ASP A 328 -11.21 52.61 -25.71
C ASP A 328 -9.99 52.28 -26.58
N PRO A 329 -9.99 52.62 -27.89
CA PRO A 329 -8.82 52.46 -28.74
C PRO A 329 -7.49 52.90 -28.09
N LEU A 330 -7.54 53.88 -27.18
CA LEU A 330 -6.41 54.31 -26.35
C LEU A 330 -5.92 53.23 -25.38
N ASP A 331 -6.81 52.55 -24.66
CA ASP A 331 -6.44 51.51 -23.71
C ASP A 331 -5.86 50.27 -24.41
N LYS A 332 -6.37 49.94 -25.60
CA LYS A 332 -5.78 48.86 -26.43
C LYS A 332 -4.36 49.19 -26.87
N LEU A 333 -4.10 50.46 -27.18
CA LEU A 333 -2.78 50.91 -27.58
C LEU A 333 -1.81 50.87 -26.39
N GLN A 334 -2.27 51.26 -25.20
CA GLN A 334 -1.50 51.18 -23.95
C GLN A 334 -1.14 49.74 -23.59
N GLN A 335 -2.09 48.81 -23.64
CA GLN A 335 -1.85 47.40 -23.33
C GLN A 335 -0.89 46.72 -24.31
N TRP A 336 -0.97 47.08 -25.60
CA TRP A 336 0.01 46.60 -26.58
C TRP A 336 1.41 47.09 -26.25
N PHE A 337 1.55 48.35 -25.85
CA PHE A 337 2.84 48.91 -25.46
C PHE A 337 3.44 48.23 -24.23
N GLU A 338 2.67 48.02 -23.17
CA GLU A 338 3.11 47.30 -21.95
C GLU A 338 3.62 45.89 -22.27
N SER A 339 3.07 45.22 -23.28
CA SER A 339 3.51 43.88 -23.71
C SER A 339 4.89 43.85 -24.39
N ILE A 340 5.38 45.00 -24.88
CA ILE A 340 6.67 45.15 -25.57
C ILE A 340 7.63 46.10 -24.86
N GLU A 341 7.20 46.74 -23.76
CA GLU A 341 7.91 47.82 -23.05
C GLU A 341 9.34 47.41 -22.65
N ASP A 342 9.50 46.19 -22.12
CA ASP A 342 10.79 45.61 -21.71
C ASP A 342 11.78 45.44 -22.88
N ASN A 343 11.34 45.54 -24.13
CA ASN A 343 12.16 45.42 -25.34
C ASN A 343 12.47 46.78 -26.00
N LEU A 344 11.95 47.89 -25.46
CA LEU A 344 12.15 49.24 -25.98
C LEU A 344 13.22 49.99 -25.17
N THR A 345 13.88 50.96 -25.81
CA THR A 345 14.80 51.88 -25.09
C THR A 345 14.01 52.95 -24.35
N ASP A 346 14.56 53.51 -23.26
CA ASP A 346 13.94 54.60 -22.48
C ASP A 346 13.40 55.75 -23.37
N GLU A 347 14.15 56.18 -24.38
CA GLU A 347 13.74 57.25 -25.32
C GLU A 347 12.50 56.89 -26.16
N GLN A 348 12.33 55.61 -26.50
CA GLN A 348 11.17 55.11 -27.24
C GLN A 348 9.93 54.98 -26.35
N GLN A 349 10.14 54.66 -25.07
CA GLN A 349 9.07 54.61 -24.08
C GLN A 349 8.54 56.03 -23.80
N ASP A 350 9.43 57.00 -23.61
CA ASP A 350 9.08 58.41 -23.41
C ASP A 350 8.30 58.98 -24.60
N GLN A 351 8.72 58.70 -25.84
CA GLN A 351 8.00 59.13 -27.05
C GLN A 351 6.59 58.54 -27.14
N PHE A 352 6.42 57.27 -26.78
CA PHE A 352 5.10 56.64 -26.76
C PHE A 352 4.20 57.30 -25.71
N ASN A 353 4.73 57.57 -24.52
CA ASN A 353 3.99 58.23 -23.45
C ASN A 353 3.56 59.67 -23.82
N GLU A 354 4.41 60.45 -24.51
CA GLU A 354 4.03 61.76 -25.04
C GLU A 354 2.87 61.67 -26.05
N ILE A 355 2.93 60.72 -26.99
CA ILE A 355 1.87 60.50 -27.98
C ILE A 355 0.56 60.10 -27.29
N MET A 356 0.63 59.25 -26.27
CA MET A 356 -0.54 58.83 -25.49
C MET A 356 -1.17 59.99 -24.72
N GLU A 357 -0.37 60.91 -24.16
CA GLU A 357 -0.88 62.13 -23.51
C GLU A 357 -1.54 63.09 -24.52
N GLU A 358 -0.97 63.28 -25.71
CA GLU A 358 -1.59 64.11 -26.75
C GLU A 358 -2.93 63.55 -27.23
N LEU A 359 -3.03 62.22 -27.38
CA LEU A 359 -4.26 61.55 -27.81
C LEU A 359 -5.35 61.56 -26.74
N LYS A 360 -5.00 61.64 -25.45
CA LYS A 360 -5.96 61.77 -24.32
C LYS A 360 -6.51 63.19 -24.16
N LEU A 361 -5.88 64.20 -24.77
CA LEU A 361 -6.28 65.61 -24.70
C LEU A 361 -7.24 66.04 -25.83
N GLN A 362 -7.52 65.17 -26.80
CA GLN A 362 -8.54 65.37 -27.85
C GLN A 362 -9.88 64.75 -27.46
#